data_AF-A0A916LHK7-F1
#
_entry.id   AF-A0A916LHK7-F1
#
_cell.length_a   1.000
_cell.length_b   1.000
_cell.length_c   1.000
_cell.angle_alpha   90.00
_cell.angle_beta   90.00
_cell.angle_gamma   90.00
#
_symmetry.space_group_name_H-M   'P 1'
#
loop_
_entity.id
_entity.type
_entity.pdbx_description
1 polymer ?
#
loop_
_entity_poly.entity_id
_entity_poly.type
_entity_poly.pdbx_seq_one_letter_code
_entity_poly.pdbx_strand_id
1 'polypeptide(L)' 'MLAGPIHDDHVAEALTLLRCSPGIGKAKNVVAAYAAQAREELPYLPDRQPRRALATLIDHAVSACD' A
#
# COMPACT_ATOMS: atom_id res chain seq x y z
N MET A 1 9.07 25.46 13.10
CA MET A 1 10.02 24.92 14.10
C MET A 1 9.48 23.60 14.60
N LEU A 2 10.25 22.53 14.53
CA LEU A 2 9.91 21.29 15.24
C LEU A 2 10.23 21.52 16.72
N ALA A 3 9.22 21.34 17.57
CA ALA A 3 9.27 21.62 19.00
C ALA A 3 10.10 20.55 19.74
N GLY A 4 11.43 20.68 19.71
CA GLY A 4 12.32 19.78 20.45
C GLY A 4 12.32 18.31 19.98
N PRO A 5 13.01 17.41 20.71
CA PRO A 5 13.03 15.99 20.42
C PRO A 5 11.65 15.36 20.58
N ILE A 6 11.29 14.47 19.65
CA ILE A 6 10.07 13.67 19.75
C ILE A 6 10.32 12.56 20.78
N HIS A 7 9.51 12.51 21.83
CA HIS A 7 9.52 11.46 22.85
C HIS A 7 8.60 10.30 22.42
N ASP A 8 8.83 9.08 22.92
CA ASP A 8 8.15 7.86 22.46
C ASP A 8 6.62 7.89 22.62
N ASP A 9 6.12 8.61 23.63
CA ASP A 9 4.69 8.84 23.86
C ASP A 9 4.04 9.64 22.72
N HIS A 10 4.73 10.65 22.20
CA HIS A 10 4.30 11.41 21.03
C HIS A 10 4.29 10.57 19.75
N VAL A 11 5.16 9.56 19.64
CA VAL A 11 5.18 8.62 18.50
C VAL A 11 3.95 7.72 18.53
N ALA A 12 3.60 7.17 19.70
CA ALA A 12 2.42 6.32 19.84
C ALA A 12 1.11 7.07 19.53
N GLU A 13 1.00 8.32 20.01
CA GLU A 13 -0.13 9.20 19.70
C GLU A 13 -0.19 9.54 18.20
N ALA A 14 0.95 9.92 17.60
CA ALA A 14 1.01 10.22 16.17
C ALA A 14 0.63 9.01 15.30
N LEU A 15 1.07 7.80 15.65
CA LEU A 15 0.68 6.58 14.95
C LEU A 15 -0.82 6.27 15.10
N THR A 16 -1.39 6.55 16.27
CA THR A 16 -2.83 6.41 16.51
C THR A 16 -3.62 7.37 15.63
N LEU A 17 -3.25 8.65 15.62
CA LEU A 17 -3.87 9.67 14.77
C LEU A 17 -3.72 9.35 13.29
N LEU A 18 -2.54 8.88 12.85
CA LEU A 18 -2.28 8.50 11.47
C LEU A 18 -3.19 7.34 11.05
N ARG A 19 -3.34 6.30 11.87
CA ARG A 19 -4.20 5.14 11.60
C ARG A 19 -5.68 5.50 11.59
N CYS A 20 -6.12 6.44 12.44
CA CYS A 20 -7.48 6.97 12.43
C CYS A 20 -7.74 7.98 11.31
N SER A 21 -6.68 8.47 10.65
CA SER A 21 -6.81 9.50 9.62
C SER A 21 -7.41 8.94 8.33
N PRO A 22 -8.16 9.75 7.56
CA PRO A 22 -8.57 9.39 6.21
C PRO A 22 -7.37 9.28 5.25
N GLY A 23 -6.18 9.75 5.63
CA GLY A 23 -4.97 9.70 4.82
C GLY A 23 -4.52 8.27 4.53
N ILE A 24 -4.60 7.37 5.52
CA ILE A 24 -4.27 5.95 5.33
C ILE A 24 -5.25 5.29 4.37
N GLY A 25 -6.55 5.55 4.52
CA GLY A 25 -7.56 5.05 3.56
C GLY A 25 -7.29 5.53 2.12
N LYS A 26 -6.93 6.80 1.94
CA LYS A 26 -6.54 7.34 0.62
C LYS A 26 -5.29 6.66 0.07
N ALA A 27 -4.27 6.43 0.90
CA ALA A 27 -3.05 5.75 0.49
C ALA A 27 -3.33 4.31 0.03
N LYS A 28 -4.16 3.57 0.78
CA LYS A 28 -4.62 2.22 0.39
C LYS A 28 -5.36 2.24 -0.96
N ASN A 29 -6.24 3.23 -1.18
CA ASN A 29 -6.94 3.37 -2.45
C ASN A 29 -6.00 3.62 -3.64
N VAL A 30 -4.92 4.39 -3.44
CA VAL A 30 -3.89 4.60 -4.47
C VAL A 30 -3.20 3.29 -4.82
N VAL A 31 -2.82 2.49 -3.82
CA VAL A 31 -2.23 1.15 -4.06
C VAL A 31 -3.20 0.25 -4.82
N ALA A 32 -4.48 0.24 -4.43
CA ALA A 32 -5.51 -0.52 -5.11
C ALA A 32 -5.69 -0.11 -6.58
N ALA A 33 -5.62 1.20 -6.88
CA ALA A 33 -5.72 1.72 -8.24
C ALA A 33 -4.54 1.26 -9.12
N TYR A 34 -3.31 1.35 -8.62
CA TYR A 34 -2.13 0.85 -9.34
C TYR A 34 -2.18 -0.67 -9.53
N ALA A 35 -2.65 -1.42 -8.54
CA ALA A 35 -2.83 -2.86 -8.65
C ALA A 35 -3.88 -3.22 -9.72
N ALA A 36 -4.97 -2.45 -9.84
CA ALA A 36 -5.95 -2.63 -10.91
C ALA A 36 -5.33 -2.41 -12.29
N GLN A 37 -4.60 -1.30 -12.49
CA GLN A 37 -3.88 -1.03 -13.73
C GLN A 37 -2.87 -2.14 -14.08
N ALA A 38 -2.07 -2.60 -13.12
CA ALA A 38 -1.10 -3.66 -13.35
C ALA A 38 -1.76 -4.99 -13.76
N ARG A 39 -2.97 -5.30 -13.25
CA ARG A 39 -3.73 -6.49 -13.66
C ARG A 39 -4.23 -6.38 -15.11
N GLU A 40 -4.55 -5.18 -15.58
CA GLU A 40 -4.93 -4.93 -16.98
C GLU A 40 -3.75 -5.10 -17.95
N GLU A 41 -2.52 -4.97 -17.46
CA GLU A 41 -1.31 -5.16 -18.27
C GLU A 41 -0.91 -6.64 -18.43
N LEU A 42 -1.27 -7.51 -17.49
CA LEU A 42 -0.89 -8.93 -17.52
C LEU A 42 -1.34 -9.69 -18.79
N PRO A 43 -2.53 -9.46 -19.38
CA PRO A 43 -2.94 -10.10 -20.62
C PRO A 43 -2.03 -9.84 -21.82
N TYR A 44 -1.24 -8.77 -21.83
CA TYR A 44 -0.25 -8.52 -22.89
C TYR A 44 0.98 -9.44 -22.79
N LEU A 45 1.15 -10.14 -21.67
CA LEU A 45 2.23 -11.10 -21.47
C LEU A 45 1.80 -12.52 -21.88
N PRO A 46 2.72 -13.35 -22.41
CA PRO A 46 2.45 -14.75 -22.67
C PRO A 46 1.96 -15.49 -21.42
N ASP A 47 0.98 -16.38 -21.58
CA ASP A 47 0.43 -17.16 -20.46
C ASP A 47 1.36 -18.26 -19.98
N ARG A 48 2.39 -17.85 -19.24
CA ARG A 48 3.39 -18.73 -18.64
C ARG A 48 3.55 -18.43 -17.15
N GLN A 49 4.32 -19.27 -16.48
CA GLN A 49 4.60 -19.14 -15.06
C GLN A 49 5.00 -17.71 -14.60
N PRO A 50 5.82 -16.94 -15.34
CA PRO A 50 6.17 -15.58 -14.94
C PRO A 50 4.96 -14.64 -14.83
N ARG A 51 3.98 -14.75 -15.75
CA ARG A 51 2.75 -13.96 -15.71
C ARG A 51 1.93 -14.26 -14.45
N ARG A 52 1.82 -15.55 -14.09
CA ARG A 52 1.15 -15.98 -12.85
C ARG A 52 1.87 -15.50 -11.60
N ALA A 53 3.20 -15.52 -11.59
CA ALA A 53 3.99 -14.99 -10.47
C ALA A 53 3.78 -13.48 -10.27
N LEU A 54 3.70 -12.71 -11.36
CA LEU A 54 3.39 -11.28 -11.31
C LEU A 54 1.97 -11.02 -10.76
N ALA A 55 0.99 -11.83 -11.14
CA ALA A 55 -0.36 -11.74 -10.55
C ALA A 55 -0.32 -11.92 -9.03
N THR A 56 0.37 -12.95 -8.54
CA THR A 56 0.55 -13.20 -7.10
C THR A 56 1.27 -12.05 -6.39
N LEU A 57 2.28 -11.44 -7.04
CA LEU A 57 2.99 -10.29 -6.49
C LEU A 57 2.06 -9.08 -6.33
N ILE A 58 1.21 -8.81 -7.32
CA ILE A 58 0.22 -7.73 -7.28
C ILE A 58 -0.77 -7.96 -6.14
N ASP A 59 -1.30 -9.18 -6.00
CA ASP A 59 -2.24 -9.53 -4.94
C ASP A 59 -1.61 -9.42 -3.54
N HIS A 60 -0.34 -9.80 -3.40
CA HIS A 60 0.41 -9.66 -2.17
C HIS A 60 0.61 -8.18 -1.79
N ALA A 61 0.94 -7.31 -2.75
CA ALA A 61 1.14 -5.89 -2.49
C ALA A 61 -0.14 -5.21 -1.96
N VAL A 62 -1.31 -5.61 -2.47
CA VAL A 62 -2.61 -5.12 -1.97
C VAL A 62 -2.90 -5.67 -0.58
N SER A 63 -2.74 -6.98 -0.37
CA SER A 63 -2.98 -7.62 0.94
C SER A 63 -2.09 -7.06 2.04
N ALA A 64 -0.85 -6.64 1.72
CA ALA A 64 0.07 -6.02 2.66
C ALA A 64 -0.36 -4.60 3.09
N CYS A 65 -1.28 -3.98 2.35
CA CYS A 65 -1.84 -2.66 2.66
C CYS A 65 -3.17 -2.72 3.42
N ASP A 66 -3.80 -3.89 3.57
CA ASP A 66 -5.02 -4.07 4.38
C ASP A 66 -4.70 -4.16 5.89
#